data_AF-A0A850WTC8-F1
#
_entry.id   AF-A0A850WTC8-F1
#
_cell.length_a   1.000
_cell.length_b   1.000
_cell.length_c   1.000
_cell.angle_alpha   90.00
_cell.angle_beta   90.00
_cell.angle_gamma   90.00
#
_symmetry.space_group_name_H-M   'P 1'
#
loop_
_entity.id
_entity.type
_entity.pdbx_description
1 polymer ?
#
loop_
_entity_poly.entity_id
_entity_poly.type
_entity_poly.pdbx_seq_one_letter_code
_entity_poly.pdbx_strand_id
1 'polypeptide(L)'
;PKASPRFTGPAQLFLLFSSSVLKVDYDVCSNYGNWLYSAGIGNDPRENRKFNMIKQGLDYDSNGDYVQLWVPELQSIKGADIHTPWALSSAALAQAGVTLGETYPQPIVIAPEWSRHVNQSLQGRSTHPRGRRAPAHTPVPHRNRGIDFYFSHKKDV
;
A
#
# COMPACT_ATOMS: atom_id res chain seq x y z
N PRO A 1 21.26 33.60 -26.58
CA PRO A 1 21.91 32.31 -26.27
C PRO A 1 22.34 32.24 -24.79
N LYS A 2 21.51 31.65 -23.93
CA LYS A 2 21.93 31.20 -22.59
C LYS A 2 21.43 29.77 -22.43
N ALA A 3 22.36 28.84 -22.40
CA ALA A 3 22.11 27.41 -22.32
C ALA A 3 21.55 27.05 -20.94
N SER A 4 20.33 26.54 -20.92
CA SER A 4 19.74 25.81 -19.80
C SER A 4 20.45 24.46 -19.64
N PRO A 5 20.99 24.10 -18.46
CA PRO A 5 21.58 22.80 -18.27
C PRO A 5 20.45 21.77 -18.14
N ARG A 6 20.27 20.96 -19.18
CA ARG A 6 19.53 19.70 -19.10
C ARG A 6 20.39 18.71 -18.31
N PHE A 7 20.02 18.44 -17.06
CA PHE A 7 20.52 17.27 -16.34
C PHE A 7 19.39 16.23 -16.28
N THR A 8 19.49 15.24 -17.15
CA THR A 8 18.66 14.02 -17.15
C THR A 8 19.46 12.91 -16.46
N GLY A 9 19.05 12.49 -15.27
CA GLY A 9 19.66 11.35 -14.59
C GLY A 9 18.92 10.91 -13.32
N PRO A 10 19.15 9.66 -12.86
CA PRO A 10 18.46 9.04 -11.71
C PRO A 10 18.71 9.74 -10.37
N ALA A 11 19.66 10.68 -10.32
CA ALA A 11 19.95 11.51 -9.14
C ALA A 11 18.78 12.42 -8.72
N GLN A 12 17.88 12.78 -9.65
CA GLN A 12 16.73 13.64 -9.34
C GLN A 12 15.72 12.97 -8.40
N LEU A 13 15.60 11.63 -8.46
CA LEU A 13 14.71 10.87 -7.59
C LEU A 13 15.18 10.84 -6.13
N PHE A 14 16.50 10.99 -5.90
CA PHE A 14 17.07 11.05 -4.57
C PHE A 14 16.89 12.43 -3.90
N LEU A 15 16.86 13.50 -4.70
CA LEU A 15 16.76 14.88 -4.20
C LEU A 15 15.32 15.34 -3.91
N LEU A 16 14.32 14.77 -4.57
CA LEU A 16 12.91 15.10 -4.33
C LEU A 16 12.42 14.72 -2.93
N PHE A 17 13.06 13.75 -2.26
CA PHE A 17 12.70 13.32 -0.90
C PHE A 17 13.59 13.91 0.20
N SER A 18 14.76 14.47 -0.16
CA SER A 18 15.66 15.11 0.82
C SER A 18 15.28 16.58 1.09
N SER A 19 14.66 17.25 0.11
CA SER A 19 14.28 18.66 0.24
C SER A 19 12.97 18.90 1.01
N SER A 20 12.20 17.84 1.28
CA SER A 20 10.93 17.92 2.00
C SER A 20 10.99 16.93 3.15
N VAL A 21 11.09 17.45 4.36
CA VAL A 21 10.95 16.72 5.62
C VAL A 21 12.19 15.92 6.03
N LEU A 22 12.96 16.52 6.95
CA LEU A 22 13.70 15.78 7.97
C LEU A 22 12.66 14.90 8.69
N LYS A 23 12.53 13.65 8.24
CA LYS A 23 11.72 12.64 8.92
C LYS A 23 12.21 12.60 10.37
N VAL A 24 11.30 12.76 11.32
CA VAL A 24 11.64 12.78 12.77
C VAL A 24 12.40 11.51 13.19
N ASP A 25 12.21 10.42 12.44
CA ASP A 25 12.80 9.10 12.58
C ASP A 25 13.86 8.78 11.51
N TYR A 26 14.48 9.80 10.88
CA TYR A 26 15.43 9.57 9.81
C TYR A 26 16.70 8.84 10.28
N ASP A 27 16.87 7.60 9.80
CA ASP A 27 18.11 6.84 9.84
C ASP A 27 18.50 6.40 8.42
N VAL A 28 19.76 6.62 8.04
CA VAL A 28 20.28 6.38 6.68
C VAL A 28 20.16 4.91 6.31
N CYS A 29 20.57 4.01 7.22
CA CYS A 29 20.58 2.58 7.00
C CYS A 29 19.16 2.02 6.83
N SER A 30 18.25 2.42 7.72
CA SER A 30 16.85 2.01 7.69
C SER A 30 16.13 2.50 6.43
N ASN A 31 16.35 3.76 6.04
CA ASN A 31 15.76 4.30 4.82
C ASN A 31 16.30 3.56 3.58
N TYR A 32 17.62 3.37 3.47
CA TYR A 32 18.23 2.67 2.35
C TYR A 32 17.71 1.23 2.23
N GLY A 33 17.67 0.48 3.34
CA GLY A 33 17.15 -0.88 3.38
C GLY A 33 15.67 -0.99 2.96
N ASN A 34 14.82 -0.08 3.45
CA ASN A 34 13.39 -0.05 3.10
C ASN A 34 13.15 0.27 1.62
N TRP A 35 13.96 1.17 1.03
CA TRP A 35 13.88 1.49 -0.39
C TRP A 35 14.34 0.34 -1.27
N LEU A 36 15.45 -0.33 -0.92
CA LEU A 36 15.90 -1.54 -1.61
C LEU A 36 14.82 -2.64 -1.56
N TYR A 37 14.26 -2.89 -0.38
CA TYR A 37 13.18 -3.86 -0.22
C TYR A 37 11.95 -3.51 -1.07
N SER A 38 11.53 -2.23 -1.08
CA SER A 38 10.37 -1.76 -1.86
C SER A 38 10.62 -1.82 -3.37
N ALA A 39 11.86 -1.60 -3.81
CA ALA A 39 12.27 -1.76 -5.20
C ALA A 39 12.46 -3.24 -5.61
N GLY A 40 12.29 -4.18 -4.69
CA GLY A 40 12.53 -5.60 -4.94
C GLY A 40 14.01 -5.94 -5.14
N ILE A 41 14.93 -5.11 -4.65
CA ILE A 41 16.38 -5.33 -4.71
C ILE A 41 16.83 -5.89 -3.35
N GLY A 42 17.29 -7.14 -3.29
CA GLY A 42 17.73 -7.76 -2.05
C GLY A 42 17.70 -9.29 -2.06
N ASN A 43 17.87 -9.91 -0.89
CA ASN A 43 18.02 -11.37 -0.73
C ASN A 43 16.69 -12.17 -0.80
N ASP A 44 15.54 -11.50 -0.85
CA ASP A 44 14.22 -12.09 -1.12
C ASP A 44 13.41 -11.11 -2.00
N PRO A 45 13.75 -10.99 -3.30
CA PRO A 45 12.99 -10.17 -4.22
C PRO A 45 11.64 -10.85 -4.41
N ARG A 46 10.61 -10.31 -3.77
CA ARG A 46 9.24 -10.80 -3.90
C ARG A 46 8.64 -10.31 -5.22
N GLU A 47 9.22 -10.76 -6.33
CA GLU A 47 8.95 -10.31 -7.71
C GLU A 47 7.45 -10.36 -8.09
N ASN A 48 6.68 -11.24 -7.45
CA ASN A 48 5.24 -11.40 -7.70
C ASN A 48 4.33 -10.59 -6.75
N ARG A 49 4.86 -9.70 -5.90
CA ARG A 49 4.06 -8.86 -5.00
C ARG A 49 3.83 -7.47 -5.59
N LYS A 50 2.87 -7.38 -6.50
CA LYS A 50 2.34 -6.07 -6.94
C LYS A 50 1.54 -5.43 -5.81
N PHE A 51 1.81 -4.16 -5.54
CA PHE A 51 1.05 -3.39 -4.57
C PHE A 51 -0.29 -2.98 -5.18
N ASN A 52 -1.40 -3.48 -4.65
CA ASN A 52 -2.74 -3.07 -5.08
C ASN A 52 -3.27 -2.02 -4.10
N MET A 53 -3.20 -0.75 -4.49
CA MET A 53 -3.59 0.38 -3.64
C MET A 53 -5.05 0.28 -3.17
N ILE A 54 -5.96 -0.15 -4.05
CA ILE A 54 -7.39 -0.25 -3.75
C ILE A 54 -7.62 -1.33 -2.70
N LYS A 55 -7.03 -2.51 -2.87
CA LYS A 55 -7.13 -3.59 -1.88
C LYS A 55 -6.62 -3.14 -0.52
N GLN A 56 -5.47 -2.46 -0.49
CA GLN A 56 -4.87 -1.99 0.75
C GLN A 56 -5.77 -0.95 1.43
N GLY A 57 -6.33 -0.01 0.67
CA GLY A 57 -7.35 0.92 1.18
C GLY A 57 -8.55 0.19 1.79
N LEU A 58 -9.10 -0.80 1.10
CA LEU A 58 -10.23 -1.60 1.59
C LEU A 58 -9.92 -2.45 2.83
N ASP A 59 -8.67 -2.87 3.00
CA ASP A 59 -8.26 -3.74 4.11
C ASP A 59 -7.85 -2.93 5.36
N TYR A 60 -7.26 -1.73 5.19
CA TYR A 60 -6.74 -0.91 6.30
C TYR A 60 -7.58 0.34 6.61
N ASP A 61 -8.36 0.84 5.66
CA ASP A 61 -9.19 2.03 5.78
C ASP A 61 -10.59 1.79 5.20
N SER A 62 -11.28 0.76 5.70
CA SER A 62 -12.58 0.33 5.13
C SER A 62 -13.67 1.41 5.17
N ASN A 63 -13.56 2.35 6.10
CA ASN A 63 -14.50 3.47 6.27
C ASN A 63 -14.10 4.70 5.44
N GLY A 64 -12.83 4.78 5.00
CA GLY A 64 -12.33 5.93 4.27
C GLY A 64 -11.90 7.10 5.15
N ASP A 65 -11.90 6.94 6.47
CA ASP A 65 -11.68 8.02 7.44
C ASP A 65 -10.28 8.65 7.25
N TYR A 66 -9.29 7.82 6.91
CA TYR A 66 -7.93 8.31 6.65
C TYR A 66 -7.88 9.15 5.38
N VAL A 67 -8.51 8.70 4.29
CA VAL A 67 -8.56 9.46 3.04
C VAL A 67 -9.32 10.77 3.22
N GLN A 68 -10.44 10.79 3.94
CA GLN A 68 -11.21 12.01 4.22
C GLN A 68 -10.42 13.06 5.01
N LEU A 69 -9.57 12.59 5.93
CA LEU A 69 -8.72 13.48 6.73
C LEU A 69 -7.69 14.21 5.87
N TRP A 70 -7.07 13.50 4.92
CA TRP A 70 -5.94 14.02 4.13
C TRP A 70 -6.32 14.57 2.75
N VAL A 71 -7.50 14.24 2.25
CA VAL A 71 -8.01 14.63 0.93
C VAL A 71 -9.36 15.32 1.12
N PRO A 72 -9.37 16.60 1.53
CA PRO A 72 -10.59 17.31 1.92
C PRO A 72 -11.64 17.38 0.81
N GLU A 73 -11.23 17.41 -0.45
CA GLU A 73 -12.12 17.41 -1.60
C GLU A 73 -12.97 16.13 -1.74
N LEU A 74 -12.58 15.02 -1.09
CA LEU A 74 -13.32 13.76 -1.11
C LEU A 74 -14.15 13.51 0.16
N GLN A 75 -14.22 14.47 1.10
CA GLN A 75 -14.90 14.29 2.39
C GLN A 75 -16.37 13.86 2.29
N SER A 76 -17.05 14.27 1.22
CA SER A 76 -18.46 13.92 0.98
C SER A 76 -18.66 12.45 0.58
N ILE A 77 -17.60 11.76 0.14
CA ILE A 77 -17.64 10.33 -0.23
C ILE A 77 -17.37 9.50 1.01
N LYS A 78 -18.25 8.54 1.32
CA LYS A 78 -18.17 7.73 2.53
C LYS A 78 -17.84 6.27 2.22
N GLY A 79 -17.19 5.61 3.17
CA GLY A 79 -16.95 4.17 3.12
C GLY A 79 -15.94 3.79 2.04
N ALA A 80 -16.07 2.55 1.56
CA ALA A 80 -15.14 1.94 0.62
C ALA A 80 -15.01 2.68 -0.72
N ASP A 81 -16.03 3.45 -1.10
CA ASP A 81 -16.10 4.17 -2.38
C ASP A 81 -15.05 5.27 -2.52
N ILE A 82 -14.56 5.81 -1.41
CA ILE A 82 -13.53 6.86 -1.42
C ILE A 82 -12.21 6.38 -2.03
N HIS A 83 -11.96 5.06 -2.05
CA HIS A 83 -10.76 4.46 -2.64
C HIS A 83 -10.82 4.37 -4.16
N THR A 84 -11.99 4.61 -4.76
CA THR A 84 -12.23 4.54 -6.21
C THR A 84 -13.21 5.61 -6.69
N PRO A 85 -12.95 6.92 -6.47
CA PRO A 85 -13.87 7.98 -6.84
C PRO A 85 -14.15 8.01 -8.36
N TRP A 86 -13.18 7.66 -9.19
CA TRP A 86 -13.35 7.60 -10.66
C TRP A 86 -14.30 6.51 -11.15
N ALA A 87 -14.64 5.53 -10.30
CA ALA A 87 -15.56 4.46 -10.64
C ALA A 87 -17.01 4.76 -10.23
N LEU A 88 -17.25 5.87 -9.52
CA LEU A 88 -18.57 6.30 -9.09
C LEU A 88 -19.41 6.81 -10.26
N SER A 89 -20.73 6.73 -10.10
CA SER A 89 -21.66 7.31 -11.07
C SER A 89 -21.56 8.84 -11.07
N SER A 90 -21.87 9.46 -12.21
CA SER A 90 -21.89 10.93 -12.32
C SER A 90 -22.82 11.58 -11.30
N ALA A 91 -23.92 10.91 -10.92
CA ALA A 91 -24.85 11.38 -9.90
C ALA A 91 -24.21 11.36 -8.50
N ALA A 92 -23.49 10.29 -8.14
CA ALA A 92 -22.79 10.20 -6.86
C ALA A 92 -21.66 11.23 -6.75
N LEU A 93 -20.92 11.44 -7.85
CA LEU A 93 -19.88 12.46 -7.94
C LEU A 93 -20.45 13.88 -7.81
N ALA A 94 -21.55 14.17 -8.50
CA ALA A 94 -22.24 15.46 -8.40
C ALA A 94 -22.78 15.71 -6.98
N GLN A 95 -23.34 14.69 -6.33
CA GLN A 95 -23.80 14.78 -4.94
C GLN A 95 -22.65 15.02 -3.96
N ALA A 96 -21.47 14.44 -4.24
CA ALA A 96 -20.27 14.67 -3.44
C ALA A 96 -19.57 16.00 -3.74
N GLY A 97 -19.97 16.71 -4.82
CA GLY A 97 -19.31 17.93 -5.28
C GLY A 97 -17.93 17.68 -5.92
N VAL A 98 -17.71 16.49 -6.49
CA VAL A 98 -16.42 16.08 -7.06
C VAL A 98 -16.52 16.06 -8.59
N THR A 99 -15.72 16.89 -9.26
CA THR A 99 -15.53 16.84 -10.71
C THR A 99 -14.17 16.22 -11.04
N LEU A 100 -14.17 15.09 -11.77
CA LEU A 100 -12.93 14.43 -12.15
C LEU A 100 -12.18 15.24 -13.22
N GLY A 101 -10.90 15.52 -12.99
CA GLY A 101 -10.05 16.37 -13.83
C GLY A 101 -10.01 17.84 -13.39
N GLU A 102 -10.92 18.27 -12.51
CA GLU A 102 -10.93 19.64 -11.97
C GLU A 102 -10.70 19.61 -10.45
N THR A 103 -11.65 19.05 -9.71
CA THR A 103 -11.63 18.97 -8.24
C THR A 103 -10.77 17.80 -7.75
N TYR A 104 -10.79 16.68 -8.47
CA TYR A 104 -9.97 15.50 -8.17
C TYR A 104 -9.44 14.89 -9.47
N PRO A 105 -8.16 14.49 -9.58
CA PRO A 105 -7.60 14.04 -10.84
C PRO A 105 -8.17 12.69 -11.30
N GLN A 106 -8.15 12.45 -12.62
CA GLN A 106 -8.35 11.12 -13.16
C GLN A 106 -7.12 10.24 -12.88
N PRO A 107 -7.30 8.92 -12.66
CA PRO A 107 -6.19 8.02 -12.44
C PRO A 107 -5.28 7.97 -13.68
N ILE A 108 -3.99 8.22 -13.49
CA ILE A 108 -2.99 8.24 -14.57
C ILE A 108 -2.75 6.82 -15.12
N VAL A 109 -2.78 5.82 -14.23
CA VAL A 109 -2.60 4.41 -14.57
C VAL A 109 -3.62 3.58 -13.79
N ILE A 110 -4.31 2.68 -14.50
CA ILE A 110 -5.17 1.67 -13.89
C ILE A 110 -4.69 0.30 -14.35
N ALA A 111 -4.26 -0.52 -13.40
CA ALA A 111 -3.85 -1.89 -13.67
C ALA A 111 -5.10 -2.79 -13.84
N PRO A 112 -5.26 -3.52 -14.96
CA PRO A 112 -6.43 -4.37 -15.20
C PRO A 112 -6.66 -5.41 -14.09
N GLU A 113 -5.60 -5.90 -13.47
CA GLU A 113 -5.64 -6.85 -12.36
C GLU A 113 -6.31 -6.30 -11.08
N TRP A 114 -6.51 -4.98 -10.97
CA TRP A 114 -7.16 -4.36 -9.81
C TRP A 114 -8.68 -4.30 -9.93
N SER A 115 -9.24 -4.55 -11.12
CA SER A 115 -10.69 -4.49 -11.43
C SER A 115 -11.59 -5.18 -10.40
N ARG A 116 -11.17 -6.35 -9.89
CA ARG A 116 -11.91 -7.08 -8.85
C ARG A 116 -12.16 -6.24 -7.60
N HIS A 117 -11.17 -5.47 -7.16
CA HIS A 117 -11.26 -4.67 -5.94
C HIS A 117 -11.97 -3.32 -6.20
N VAL A 118 -11.91 -2.81 -7.44
CA VAL A 118 -12.74 -1.67 -7.87
C VAL A 118 -14.22 -2.03 -7.79
N ASN A 119 -14.61 -3.22 -8.26
CA ASN A 119 -16.01 -3.63 -8.18
C ASN A 119 -16.45 -3.92 -6.73
N GLN A 120 -15.50 -4.27 -5.87
CA GLN A 120 -15.77 -4.57 -4.46
C GLN A 120 -16.03 -3.29 -3.63
N SER A 121 -15.41 -2.15 -3.94
CA SER A 121 -15.75 -0.89 -3.29
C SER A 121 -17.20 -0.51 -3.59
N LEU A 122 -17.57 -0.52 -4.88
CA LEU A 122 -18.90 -0.11 -5.37
C LEU A 122 -20.08 -0.92 -4.82
N GLN A 123 -19.85 -2.18 -4.46
CA GLN A 123 -20.93 -3.05 -3.98
C GLN A 123 -21.21 -2.88 -2.49
N GLY A 124 -20.39 -2.12 -1.76
CA GLY A 124 -20.36 -2.13 -0.31
C GLY A 124 -19.98 -3.53 0.18
N ARG A 125 -18.93 -3.66 0.99
CA ARG A 125 -18.71 -4.94 1.67
C ARG A 125 -19.96 -5.20 2.53
N SER A 126 -20.79 -6.17 2.16
CA SER A 126 -21.65 -6.81 3.15
C SER A 126 -20.68 -7.27 4.23
N THR A 127 -20.88 -6.81 5.45
CA THR A 127 -20.16 -7.31 6.61
C THR A 127 -20.62 -8.75 6.81
N HIS A 128 -20.08 -9.68 6.02
CA HIS A 128 -19.97 -11.03 6.52
C HIS A 128 -19.04 -10.91 7.71
N PRO A 129 -19.51 -11.20 8.94
CA PRO A 129 -18.59 -11.32 10.04
C PRO A 129 -17.60 -12.37 9.59
N ARG A 130 -16.31 -12.00 9.50
CA ARG A 130 -15.24 -13.00 9.44
C ARG A 130 -15.60 -13.95 10.56
N GLY A 131 -16.06 -15.15 10.19
CA GLY A 131 -16.51 -16.15 11.16
C GLY A 131 -15.48 -16.17 12.27
N ARG A 132 -15.94 -16.10 13.52
CA ARG A 132 -15.08 -16.24 14.70
C ARG A 132 -14.00 -17.23 14.33
N ARG A 133 -12.76 -16.76 14.16
CA ARG A 133 -11.64 -17.69 14.09
C ARG A 133 -11.79 -18.47 15.39
N ALA A 134 -12.02 -19.78 15.28
CA ALA A 134 -11.87 -20.66 16.42
C ALA A 134 -10.56 -20.26 17.11
N PRO A 135 -10.50 -20.26 18.46
CA PRO A 135 -9.30 -19.84 19.16
C PRO A 135 -8.12 -20.51 18.49
N ALA A 136 -7.11 -19.70 18.14
CA ALA A 136 -5.93 -20.16 17.43
C ALA A 136 -5.49 -21.48 18.09
N HIS A 137 -5.47 -22.58 17.31
CA HIS A 137 -4.86 -23.80 17.78
C HIS A 137 -3.42 -23.43 18.12
N THR A 138 -3.15 -23.26 19.40
CA THR A 138 -1.82 -23.00 19.90
C THR A 138 -1.09 -24.31 19.67
N PRO A 139 -0.07 -24.37 18.80
CA PRO A 139 0.71 -25.59 18.68
C PRO A 139 1.26 -25.89 20.07
N VAL A 140 0.99 -27.09 20.58
CA VAL A 140 1.55 -27.56 21.85
C VAL A 140 3.07 -27.36 21.75
N PRO A 141 3.70 -26.65 22.70
CA PRO A 141 5.13 -26.40 22.62
C PRO A 141 5.86 -27.74 22.68
N HIS A 142 6.48 -28.14 21.57
CA HIS A 142 7.33 -29.31 21.54
C HIS A 142 8.56 -28.97 22.39
N ARG A 143 8.58 -29.50 23.62
CA ARG A 143 9.53 -29.16 24.69
C ARG A 143 11.03 -29.34 24.37
N ASN A 144 11.39 -29.83 23.19
CA ASN A 144 12.77 -30.19 22.83
C ASN A 144 13.21 -29.59 21.49
N ARG A 145 13.28 -28.26 21.38
CA ARG A 145 14.06 -27.62 20.29
C ARG A 145 14.85 -26.44 20.84
N GLY A 146 15.84 -26.77 21.66
CA GLY A 146 16.92 -25.86 22.03
C GLY A 146 17.96 -25.70 20.92
N ILE A 147 18.93 -24.84 21.20
CA ILE A 147 20.09 -24.44 20.39
C ILE A 147 20.94 -25.61 19.83
N ASP A 148 20.76 -26.83 20.31
CA ASP A 148 21.48 -28.04 19.89
C ASP A 148 21.17 -28.49 18.45
N PHE A 149 20.17 -27.90 17.80
CA PHE A 149 19.88 -28.16 16.39
C PHE A 149 21.02 -27.74 15.45
N TYR A 150 21.80 -26.71 15.82
CA TYR A 150 22.82 -26.13 14.94
C TYR A 150 24.20 -26.81 14.99
N PHE A 151 24.46 -27.72 15.95
CA PHE A 151 25.81 -28.30 16.15
C PHE A 151 25.88 -29.84 16.07
N SER A 152 24.81 -30.53 15.70
CA SER A 152 24.84 -32.00 15.60
C SER A 152 25.58 -32.48 14.34
N HIS A 153 26.88 -32.75 14.46
CA HIS A 153 27.62 -33.58 13.51
C HIS A 153 27.23 -35.05 13.70
N LYS A 154 26.69 -35.69 12.67
CA LYS A 154 26.64 -37.16 12.62
C LYS A 154 27.98 -37.66 12.07
N LYS A 155 28.66 -38.52 12.85
CA LYS A 155 29.69 -39.42 12.35
C LYS A 155 28.98 -40.63 11.79
N ASP A 156 29.13 -40.87 10.50
CA ASP A 156 28.68 -42.09 9.85
C ASP A 156 29.62 -43.24 10.24
N VAL A 157 29.04 -44.39 10.63
CA VAL A 157 29.69 -45.70 10.79
C VAL A 157 29.22 -46.58 9.65
#